data_AF-A0A076HKA8-F1
#
_entry.id   AF-A0A076HKA8-F1
#
_cell.length_a   1.000
_cell.length_b   1.000
_cell.length_c   1.000
_cell.angle_alpha   90.00
_cell.angle_beta   90.00
_cell.angle_gamma   90.00
#
_symmetry.space_group_name_H-M   'P 1'
#
loop_
_entity.id
_entity.type
_entity.pdbx_description
1 polymer ?
#
loop_
_entity_poly.entity_id
_entity_poly.type
_entity_poly.pdbx_seq_one_letter_code
_entity_poly.pdbx_strand_id
1 'polypeptide(L)' 'MAQTNLMTQAELIVQTPRGSSIQRTKDGQFLVCNAENQCNLTHSLYLAEEELSGMEHGFTFPYATNFRNSTLPADLIDSE' A
#
# COMPACT_ATOMS: atom_id res chain seq x y z
N MET A 1 27.42 7.11 -11.07
CA MET A 1 26.55 8.09 -10.39
C MET A 1 25.60 7.32 -9.49
N ALA A 2 26.04 7.01 -8.27
CA ALA A 2 25.24 6.29 -7.28
C ALA A 2 24.58 7.32 -6.36
N GLN A 3 23.26 7.46 -6.45
CA GLN A 3 22.49 8.29 -5.53
C GLN A 3 22.16 7.44 -4.32
N THR A 4 22.93 7.59 -3.24
CA THR A 4 22.69 6.92 -1.97
C THR A 4 22.33 7.95 -0.91
N ASN A 5 21.21 7.69 -0.23
CA ASN A 5 20.95 7.95 1.19
C ASN A 5 20.40 9.31 1.67
N LEU A 6 19.07 9.37 1.86
CA LEU A 6 18.39 10.14 2.93
C LEU A 6 17.11 9.46 3.50
N MET A 7 16.81 8.18 3.19
CA MET A 7 15.60 7.47 3.67
C MET A 7 15.94 6.23 4.53
N THR A 8 16.87 6.35 5.46
CA THR A 8 17.48 5.22 6.19
C THR A 8 16.57 4.43 7.15
N GLN A 9 15.23 4.55 7.10
CA GLN A 9 14.33 3.74 7.94
C GLN A 9 12.98 3.38 7.31
N ALA A 10 12.76 3.61 6.01
CA ALA A 10 11.49 3.27 5.37
C ALA A 10 11.68 2.33 4.17
N GLU A 11 10.99 1.18 4.19
CA GLU A 11 10.99 0.20 3.11
C GLU A 11 10.01 0.64 2.02
N LEU A 12 10.49 0.90 0.80
CA LEU A 12 9.60 1.23 -0.31
C LEU A 12 8.73 0.02 -0.67
N ILE A 13 7.42 0.16 -0.52
CA ILE A 13 6.44 -0.88 -0.88
C ILE A 13 6.04 -0.74 -2.34
N VAL A 14 5.65 0.47 -2.74
CA VAL A 14 5.19 0.76 -4.10
C VAL A 14 5.59 2.16 -4.50
N GLN A 15 5.87 2.33 -5.79
CA GLN A 15 6.06 3.61 -6.43
C GLN A 15 5.25 3.65 -7.72
N THR A 16 4.54 4.74 -7.93
CA THR A 16 3.65 4.94 -9.07
C THR A 16 4.41 5.63 -10.21
N PRO A 17 3.97 5.47 -11.47
CA PRO A 17 4.57 6.17 -12.60
C PRO A 17 4.49 7.69 -12.48
N ARG A 18 3.51 8.23 -11.75
CA ARG A 18 3.38 9.69 -11.56
C ARG A 18 4.24 10.22 -10.42
N GLY A 19 4.95 9.36 -9.69
CA GLY A 19 5.87 9.75 -8.62
C GLY A 19 5.29 9.64 -7.21
N SER A 20 4.07 9.11 -7.04
CA SER A 20 3.53 8.78 -5.74
C SER A 20 4.18 7.50 -5.20
N SER A 21 4.21 7.28 -3.89
CA SER A 21 4.84 6.11 -3.29
C SER A 21 4.26 5.75 -1.93
N ILE A 22 4.35 4.48 -1.56
CA ILE A 22 4.09 4.00 -0.20
C ILE A 22 5.37 3.43 0.37
N GLN A 23 5.70 3.83 1.59
CA GLN A 23 6.88 3.38 2.31
C GLN A 23 6.48 2.87 3.68
N ARG A 24 7.02 1.74 4.12
CA ARG A 24 6.81 1.21 5.46
C ARG A 24 7.85 1.77 6.42
N THR A 25 7.44 2.47 7.47
CA THR A 25 8.35 2.93 8.52
C THR A 25 8.78 1.78 9.42
N LYS A 26 9.90 1.93 10.17
CA LYS A 26 10.32 0.93 11.16
C LYS A 26 9.32 0.70 12.28
N ASP A 27 8.47 1.69 12.56
CA ASP A 27 7.40 1.60 13.55
C ASP A 27 6.20 0.76 13.04
N GLY A 28 6.29 0.23 11.81
CA GLY A 28 5.26 -0.58 11.19
C GLY A 28 4.13 0.23 10.57
N GLN A 29 4.27 1.55 10.50
CA GLN A 29 3.32 2.47 9.87
C GLN A 29 3.62 2.61 8.38
N PHE A 30 2.70 3.21 7.63
CA PHE A 30 2.79 3.36 6.19
C PHE A 30 2.74 4.82 5.81
N LEU A 31 3.78 5.31 5.15
CA LEU A 31 3.91 6.67 4.65
C LEU A 31 3.55 6.70 3.18
N VAL A 32 2.50 7.43 2.82
CA VAL A 32 2.07 7.64 1.43
C VAL A 32 2.50 9.02 1.00
N CYS A 33 3.44 9.13 0.07
CA CYS A 33 3.87 10.41 -0.49
C CYS A 33 3.34 10.57 -1.90
N ASN A 34 2.86 11.76 -2.26
CA ASN A 34 2.54 12.08 -3.65
C ASN A 34 3.76 12.63 -4.41
N ALA A 35 3.58 12.91 -5.70
CA ALA A 35 4.61 13.47 -6.57
C ALA A 35 5.12 14.86 -6.14
N GLU A 36 4.34 15.58 -5.34
CA GLU A 36 4.66 16.90 -4.79
C GLU A 36 5.34 16.81 -3.41
N ASN A 37 5.76 15.61 -2.99
CA ASN A 37 6.33 15.31 -1.67
C ASN A 37 5.39 15.62 -0.48
N GLN A 38 4.08 15.67 -0.69
CA GLN A 38 3.12 15.68 0.40
C GLN A 38 2.91 14.25 0.89
N CYS A 39 3.28 14.01 2.15
CA CYS A 39 3.25 12.68 2.74
C CYS A 39 2.19 12.55 3.84
N ASN A 40 1.34 11.54 3.71
CA ASN A 40 0.33 11.14 4.69
C ASN A 40 0.78 9.87 5.41
N LEU A 41 0.73 9.89 6.74
CA LEU A 41 1.04 8.71 7.55
C LEU A 41 -0.26 7.95 7.86
N THR A 42 -0.26 6.66 7.56
CA THR A 42 -1.38 5.76 7.76
C THR A 42 -0.95 4.58 8.63
N HIS A 43 -1.90 3.99 9.35
CA HIS A 43 -1.64 2.89 10.28
C HIS A 43 -1.86 1.51 9.64
N SER A 44 -2.38 1.46 8.41
CA SER A 44 -2.62 0.22 7.68
C SER A 44 -2.30 0.40 6.21
N LEU A 45 -1.83 -0.67 5.58
CA LEU A 45 -1.53 -0.68 4.15
C LEU A 45 -2.79 -0.44 3.30
N TYR A 46 -3.94 -0.93 3.77
CA TYR A 46 -5.24 -0.68 3.12
C TYR A 46 -5.56 0.81 3.00
N LEU A 47 -5.43 1.57 4.10
CA LEU A 47 -5.65 3.02 4.06
C LEU A 47 -4.59 3.72 3.23
N ALA A 48 -3.35 3.22 3.26
CA ALA A 48 -2.27 3.75 2.44
C ALA A 48 -2.60 3.64 0.94
N GLU A 49 -3.16 2.51 0.53
CA GLU A 49 -3.61 2.27 -0.85
C GLU A 49 -4.84 3.09 -1.23
N GLU A 50 -5.81 3.25 -0.32
CA GLU A 50 -6.99 4.08 -0.56
C GLU A 50 -6.61 5.54 -0.82
N GLU A 51 -5.72 6.08 0.02
CA GLU A 51 -5.12 7.41 -0.17
C GLU A 51 -4.39 7.49 -1.51
N LEU A 52 -3.54 6.50 -1.81
CA LEU A 52 -2.80 6.45 -3.07
C LEU A 52 -3.73 6.37 -4.29
N SER A 53 -4.83 5.62 -4.20
CA SER A 53 -5.83 5.47 -5.25
C SER A 53 -6.63 6.76 -5.48
N GLY A 54 -6.96 7.49 -4.40
CA GLY A 54 -7.56 8.82 -4.49
C GLY A 54 -6.64 9.84 -5.18
N MET A 55 -5.33 9.72 -4.98
CA MET A 55 -4.33 10.58 -5.63
C MET A 55 -4.07 10.18 -7.09
N GLU A 56 -3.97 8.88 -7.35
CA GLU A 56 -3.76 8.28 -8.67
C GLU A 56 -5.07 7.89 -9.33
N HIS A 57 -5.87 8.89 -9.71
CA HIS A 57 -7.12 8.70 -10.45
C HIS A 57 -6.93 7.74 -11.64
N GLY A 58 -7.39 6.49 -11.49
CA GLY A 58 -7.36 5.45 -12.52
C GLY A 58 -6.22 4.43 -12.41
N PHE A 59 -5.33 4.50 -11.41
CA PHE A 59 -4.36 3.45 -11.16
C PHE A 59 -4.85 2.52 -10.04
N THR A 60 -5.32 1.33 -10.44
CA THR A 60 -5.64 0.26 -9.50
C THR A 60 -4.37 -0.52 -9.22
N PHE A 61 -3.85 -0.45 -8.00
CA PHE A 61 -2.66 -1.22 -7.62
C PHE A 61 -3.03 -2.69 -7.49
N PRO A 62 -2.38 -3.61 -8.22
CA PRO A 62 -2.73 -5.03 -8.20
C PRO A 62 -2.32 -5.77 -6.91
N TYR A 63 -1.71 -5.10 -5.93
CA TYR A 63 -1.23 -5.73 -4.70
C TYR A 63 -1.28 -4.70 -3.56
N ALA A 64 -2.22 -4.80 -2.62
CA ALA A 64 -1.82 -5.32 -1.31
C ALA A 64 -2.88 -6.13 -0.54
N THR A 65 -4.09 -6.30 -1.05
CA THR A 65 -5.00 -7.28 -0.45
C THR A 65 -4.75 -8.65 -1.06
N ASN A 66 -3.75 -9.37 -0.54
CA ASN A 66 -3.90 -10.80 -0.29
C ASN A 66 -4.99 -11.01 0.79
N PHE A 67 -6.14 -10.31 0.70
CA PHE A 67 -7.39 -10.90 1.13
C PHE A 67 -7.53 -12.10 0.21
N ARG A 68 -6.95 -13.23 0.65
CA ARG A 68 -7.66 -14.48 0.54
C ARG A 68 -9.02 -14.11 1.11
N ASN A 69 -9.98 -13.84 0.22
CA ASN A 69 -11.34 -14.19 0.50
C ASN A 69 -11.18 -15.58 1.09
N SER A 70 -11.37 -15.69 2.40
CA SER A 70 -11.58 -16.99 2.99
C SER A 70 -12.86 -17.41 2.31
N THR A 71 -12.72 -18.00 1.12
CA THR A 71 -13.64 -18.96 0.60
C THR A 71 -13.74 -19.93 1.74
N LEU A 72 -14.73 -19.68 2.61
CA LEU A 72 -15.24 -20.68 3.51
C LEU A 72 -15.35 -21.92 2.63
N PRO A 73 -14.74 -23.06 3.00
CA PRO A 73 -14.89 -24.26 2.22
C PRO A 73 -16.38 -24.44 1.97
N ALA A 74 -16.75 -24.66 0.72
CA ALA A 74 -18.13 -24.84 0.28
C ALA A 74 -18.73 -26.17 0.78
N ASP A 75 -18.31 -26.63 1.98
CA ASP A 75 -18.59 -27.93 2.56
C ASP A 75 -19.49 -27.82 3.81
N LEU A 76 -20.13 -26.66 4.07
CA LEU A 76 -21.09 -26.48 5.17
C LEU A 76 -22.40 -25.79 4.74
N ILE A 77 -22.96 -26.25 3.62
CA ILE A 77 -24.38 -26.11 3.26
C ILE A 77 -24.71 -27.49 2.66
N ASP A 78 -25.42 -28.44 3.26
CA ASP A 78 -26.52 -28.45 4.21
C ASP A 78 -26.46 -29.80 4.96
N SER A 79 -26.73 -29.81 6.27
CA SER A 79 -27.11 -31.04 6.98
C SER A 79 -28.63 -31.03 7.10
N GLU A 80 -29.31 -31.76 6.22
CA GLU A 80 -30.56 -32.50 6.47
C GLU A 80 -30.88 -33.45 5.29
#